data_AF-A0A8J8NW54-F1
#
_entry.id   AF-A0A8J8NW54-F1
#
_cell.length_a   1.000
_cell.length_b   1.000
_cell.length_c   1.000
_cell.angle_alpha   90.00
_cell.angle_beta   90.00
_cell.angle_gamma   90.00
#
_symmetry.space_group_name_H-M   'P 1'
#
loop_
_entity.id
_entity.type
_entity.pdbx_description
1 polymer ?
#
loop_
_entity_poly.entity_id
_entity_poly.type
_entity_poly.pdbx_seq_one_letter_code
_entity_poly.pdbx_strand_id
1 'polypeptide(L)'
;MDTETKRGLLIDTDAATKIYLMSKKLDFLMDVEDTNSVFINVGHNTAKSADEMVAEVRRLVMEFKNKYSYEKPQLPPMGKQ
;
A
#
# COMPACT_ATOMS: atom_id res chain seq x y z
N MET A 1 24.45 14.26 12.74
CA MET A 1 23.39 13.56 11.99
C MET A 1 22.39 14.61 11.63
N ASP A 2 22.33 15.00 10.36
CA ASP A 2 21.30 15.94 9.90
C ASP A 2 19.95 15.21 9.96
N THR A 3 19.08 15.65 10.86
CA THR A 3 17.72 15.12 11.00
C THR A 3 16.85 15.72 9.89
N GLU A 4 16.82 15.07 8.73
CA GLU A 4 15.92 15.46 7.65
C GLU A 4 14.47 15.11 8.04
N THR A 5 13.64 16.14 8.27
CA THR A 5 12.22 15.95 8.58
C THR A 5 11.43 15.85 7.28
N LYS A 6 10.67 14.76 7.12
CA LYS A 6 9.81 14.54 5.93
C LYS A 6 8.34 14.71 6.30
N ARG A 7 7.57 15.35 5.42
CA ARG A 7 6.11 15.48 5.54
C ARG A 7 5.44 14.39 4.73
N GLY A 8 4.45 13.73 5.31
CA GLY A 8 3.84 12.59 4.67
C GLY A 8 2.69 12.00 5.46
N LEU A 9 2.30 10.79 5.07
CA LEU A 9 1.21 10.03 5.66
C LEU A 9 1.77 8.74 6.25
N LEU A 10 1.51 8.51 7.53
CA LEU A 10 1.76 7.20 8.16
C LEU A 10 0.53 6.32 7.95
N ILE A 11 0.72 5.11 7.46
CA ILE A 11 -0.34 4.13 7.23
C ILE A 11 -0.09 2.93 8.14
N ASP A 12 -1.03 2.68 9.04
CA ASP A 12 -1.05 1.48 9.86
C ASP A 12 -1.64 0.31 9.07
N THR A 13 -1.00 -0.85 9.19
CA THR A 13 -1.27 -2.05 8.44
C THR A 13 -0.79 -3.31 9.17
N ASP A 14 -1.03 -4.49 8.61
CA ASP A 14 -0.45 -5.73 9.12
C ASP A 14 0.95 -5.97 8.51
N ALA A 15 1.78 -6.74 9.22
CA ALA A 15 3.16 -7.01 8.80
C ALA A 15 3.25 -7.64 7.40
N ALA A 16 2.29 -8.49 7.01
CA ALA A 16 2.29 -9.13 5.69
C ALA A 16 2.00 -8.12 4.58
N THR A 17 1.03 -7.22 4.80
CA THR A 17 0.75 -6.11 3.90
C THR A 17 1.93 -5.15 3.80
N LYS A 18 2.62 -4.82 4.91
CA LYS A 18 3.86 -4.02 4.88
C LYS A 18 4.92 -4.66 3.99
N ILE A 19 5.23 -5.94 4.21
CA ILE A 19 6.22 -6.68 3.42
C ILE A 19 5.84 -6.67 1.94
N TYR A 20 4.56 -6.90 1.63
CA TYR A 20 4.06 -6.87 0.26
C TYR A 20 4.23 -5.48 -0.38
N LEU A 21 3.87 -4.39 0.31
CA LEU A 21 4.01 -3.04 -0.20
C LEU A 21 5.48 -2.65 -0.43
N MET A 22 6.37 -3.01 0.50
CA MET A 22 7.83 -2.79 0.34
C MET A 22 8.40 -3.55 -0.87
N SER A 23 7.84 -4.72 -1.22
CA SER A 23 8.26 -5.48 -2.39
C SER A 23 7.99 -4.76 -3.73
N LYS A 24 7.08 -3.79 -3.76
CA LYS A 24 6.67 -3.06 -4.98
C LYS A 24 7.62 -1.94 -5.38
N LYS A 25 8.60 -1.59 -4.53
CA LYS A 25 9.64 -0.58 -4.79
C LYS A 25 9.06 0.77 -5.28
N LEU A 26 7.99 1.24 -4.62
CA LEU A 26 7.41 2.55 -4.89
C LEU A 26 8.35 3.64 -4.37
N ASP A 27 8.66 4.62 -5.22
CA ASP A 27 9.60 5.71 -4.94
C ASP A 27 9.13 6.67 -3.83
N PHE A 28 7.82 6.80 -3.65
CA PHE A 28 7.20 7.61 -2.60
C PHE A 28 6.90 6.84 -1.31
N LEU A 29 7.11 5.52 -1.28
CA LEU A 29 6.78 4.69 -0.13
C LEU A 29 8.06 4.29 0.62
N MET A 30 8.13 4.66 1.89
CA MET A 30 9.29 4.43 2.74
C MET A 30 9.00 3.36 3.78
N ASP A 31 10.03 2.56 4.06
CA ASP A 31 10.07 1.72 5.23
C ASP A 31 10.27 2.58 6.49
N VAL A 32 9.63 2.18 7.57
CA VAL A 32 9.80 2.76 8.91
C VAL A 32 10.14 1.65 9.88
N GLU A 33 10.79 1.98 10.99
CA GLU A 33 11.21 0.98 11.98
C GLU A 33 10.04 0.17 12.55
N ASP A 34 8.84 0.76 12.59
CA ASP A 34 7.65 0.08 13.08
C ASP A 34 7.25 -1.10 12.17
N THR A 35 6.94 -2.26 12.76
CA THR A 35 6.65 -3.50 12.01
C THR A 35 5.33 -3.44 11.24
N ASN A 36 4.43 -2.55 11.66
CA ASN A 36 3.04 -2.51 11.23
C ASN A 36 2.68 -1.23 10.52
N SER A 37 3.65 -0.40 10.16
CA SER A 37 3.36 0.84 9.43
C SER A 37 4.26 1.02 8.21
N VAL A 38 3.77 1.81 7.27
CA VAL A 38 4.53 2.32 6.11
C VAL A 38 4.32 3.82 6.01
N PHE A 39 5.29 4.53 5.45
CA PHE A 39 5.23 5.98 5.32
C PHE A 39 5.20 6.41 3.87
N ILE A 40 4.17 7.16 3.48
CA ILE A 40 4.10 7.83 2.18
C ILE A 40 4.75 9.20 2.31
N ASN A 41 5.85 9.41 1.59
CA ASN A 41 6.54 10.69 1.53
C ASN A 41 5.89 11.62 0.49
N VAL A 42 4.93 12.42 0.95
CA VAL A 42 4.16 13.37 0.12
C VAL A 42 5.03 14.56 -0.35
N GLY A 43 6.15 14.83 0.33
CA GLY A 43 7.11 15.86 -0.09
C GLY A 43 8.16 15.38 -1.09
N HIS A 44 8.14 14.11 -1.49
CA HIS A 44 9.09 13.60 -2.47
C HIS A 44 8.75 14.13 -3.86
N ASN A 45 9.80 14.36 -4.65
CA ASN A 45 9.80 15.01 -5.96
C ASN A 45 9.11 14.14 -7.04
N THR A 46 7.84 13.81 -6.81
CA THR A 46 7.02 12.96 -7.67
C THR A 46 5.95 13.80 -8.32
N ALA A 47 5.63 13.51 -9.58
CA ALA A 47 4.54 14.17 -10.29
C ALA A 47 3.14 13.78 -9.74
N LYS A 48 3.07 12.86 -8.76
CA LYS A 48 1.83 12.35 -8.20
C LYS A 48 1.40 13.19 -7.01
N SER A 49 0.11 13.46 -6.94
CA SER A 49 -0.55 14.03 -5.76
C SER A 49 -0.61 13.01 -4.62
N ALA A 50 -0.79 13.51 -3.39
CA ALA A 50 -0.97 12.67 -2.21
C ALA A 50 -2.12 11.66 -2.38
N ASP A 51 -3.22 12.10 -2.99
CA ASP A 51 -4.39 11.26 -3.23
C ASP A 51 -4.11 10.12 -4.21
N GLU A 52 -3.33 10.37 -5.26
CA GLU A 52 -2.90 9.33 -6.20
C GLU A 52 -1.96 8.31 -5.56
N MET A 53 -1.05 8.76 -4.69
CA MET A 53 -0.19 7.87 -3.91
C MET A 53 -1.02 6.95 -3.01
N VAL A 54 -1.99 7.51 -2.31
CA VAL A 54 -2.90 6.75 -1.43
C VAL A 54 -3.76 5.78 -2.23
N ALA A 55 -4.30 6.22 -3.38
CA ALA A 55 -5.10 5.38 -4.26
C ALA A 55 -4.29 4.17 -4.77
N GLU A 56 -3.03 4.38 -5.15
CA GLU A 56 -2.15 3.30 -5.60
C GLU A 56 -1.83 2.32 -4.47
N VAL A 57 -1.52 2.80 -3.26
CA VAL A 57 -1.32 1.93 -2.09
C VAL A 57 -2.59 1.11 -1.80
N ARG A 58 -3.77 1.74 -1.80
CA ARG A 58 -5.05 1.05 -1.62
C ARG A 58 -5.27 -0.03 -2.69
N ARG A 59 -4.99 0.27 -3.96
CA ARG A 59 -5.11 -0.68 -5.07
C ARG A 59 -4.21 -1.91 -4.84
N LEU A 60 -2.98 -1.69 -4.41
CA LEU A 60 -2.02 -2.76 -4.11
C LEU A 60 -2.46 -3.62 -2.92
N VAL A 61 -2.98 -3.01 -1.85
CA VAL A 61 -3.54 -3.75 -0.70
C VAL A 61 -4.72 -4.63 -1.13
N MET A 62 -5.60 -4.10 -1.99
CA MET A 62 -6.71 -4.89 -2.55
C MET A 62 -6.21 -6.02 -3.45
N GLU A 63 -5.19 -5.78 -4.28
CA GLU A 63 -4.52 -6.81 -5.09
C GLU A 63 -3.94 -7.92 -4.20
N PHE A 64 -3.25 -7.55 -3.11
CA PHE A 64 -2.72 -8.49 -2.13
C PHE A 64 -3.82 -9.34 -1.50
N LYS A 65 -4.85 -8.68 -0.95
CA LYS A 65 -5.98 -9.38 -0.32
C LYS A 65 -6.70 -10.29 -1.31
N ASN A 66 -6.93 -9.87 -2.54
CA ASN A 66 -7.60 -10.71 -3.53
C ASN A 66 -6.74 -11.90 -3.99
N LYS A 67 -5.42 -11.72 -4.08
CA LYS A 67 -4.50 -12.78 -4.51
C LYS A 67 -4.30 -13.86 -3.43
N TYR A 68 -4.30 -13.46 -2.17
CA TYR A 68 -4.00 -14.34 -1.04
C TYR A 68 -5.21 -14.65 -0.15
N SER A 69 -6.39 -14.10 -0.45
CA SER A 69 -7.63 -14.56 0.15
C SER A 69 -7.99 -15.92 -0.44
N TYR A 70 -8.14 -16.91 0.45
CA TYR A 70 -8.65 -18.24 0.12
C TYR A 70 -10.17 -18.26 -0.07
N GLU A 71 -10.85 -17.13 0.14
CA GLU A 71 -12.25 -16.99 -0.25
C GLU A 71 -12.32 -17.04 -1.77
N LYS A 72 -12.84 -18.15 -2.30
CA LYS A 72 -13.09 -18.34 -3.73
C LYS A 72 -13.72 -17.05 -4.29
N PRO A 73 -13.30 -16.56 -5.48
CA PRO A 73 -14.04 -15.49 -6.13
C PRO A 73 -15.51 -15.89 -6.15
N GLN A 74 -16.38 -15.01 -5.65
CA GLN A 74 -17.81 -15.19 -5.79
C GLN A 74 -18.09 -15.24 -7.29
N LEU A 75 -18.14 -16.45 -7.84
CA LEU A 75 -18.55 -16.64 -9.21
C LEU A 75 -19.91 -15.94 -9.33
N PRO A 76 -20.12 -15.08 -10.34
CA PRO A 76 -21.45 -14.56 -10.58
C PRO A 76 -22.41 -15.77 -10.64
N PRO A 77 -23.61 -15.68 -10.03
CA PRO A 77 -24.53 -16.80 -10.00
C PRO A 77 -24.68 -17.30 -11.43
N MET A 78 -24.24 -18.53 -11.71
CA MET A 78 -24.46 -19.16 -13.01
C MET A 78 -25.96 -19.10 -13.23
N GLY A 79 -26.37 -18.28 -14.19
CA GLY A 79 -27.76 -18.21 -14.62
C GLY A 79 -28.19 -19.62 -14.94
N LYS A 80 -29.21 -20.11 -14.22
CA LYS A 80 -29.91 -21.33 -14.60
C LYS A 80 -30.51 -21.06 -15.98
N GLN A 81 -29.92 -21.62 -17.03
CA GLN A 81 -30.61 -21.87 -18.30
C GLN A 81 -31.36 -23.19 -18.20
#